data_AF-A0A0X3SBU2-F1
#
_entry.id   AF-A0A0X3SBU2-F1
#
_cell.length_a   1.000
_cell.length_b   1.000
_cell.length_c   1.000
_cell.angle_alpha   90.00
_cell.angle_beta   90.00
_cell.angle_gamma   90.00
#
_symmetry.space_group_name_H-M   'P 1'
#
loop_
_entity.id
_entity.type
_entity.pdbx_description
1 polymer ?
#
loop_
_entity_poly.entity_id
_entity_poly.type
_entity_poly.pdbx_seq_one_letter_code
_entity_poly.pdbx_strand_id
1 'polypeptide(L)'
;MLYDVTLPGNGVDLHQCPSCVRPFRGHYTRDQVDDWERALEQGESLARAHLEQSGAFEVLHTATCPLRCLPPAVLALCPESELRAQYHKGRAVLGDC
;
A
#
# COMPACT_ATOMS: atom_id res chain seq x y z
N MET A 1 38.26 -11.33 17.43
CA MET A 1 36.89 -11.11 17.91
C MET A 1 36.15 -10.37 16.80
N LEU A 2 35.28 -11.07 16.06
CA LEU A 2 34.34 -10.42 15.15
C LEU A 2 33.22 -9.85 16.01
N TYR A 3 32.96 -8.55 15.90
CA TYR A 3 31.75 -7.97 16.44
C TYR A 3 30.62 -8.31 15.47
N ASP A 4 29.64 -9.05 15.95
CA ASP A 4 28.36 -9.25 15.27
C ASP A 4 27.63 -7.91 15.34
N VAL A 5 27.83 -7.07 14.31
CA VAL A 5 27.10 -5.81 14.17
C VAL A 5 25.72 -6.19 13.67
N THR A 6 24.79 -6.39 14.60
CA THR A 6 23.37 -6.35 14.26
C THR A 6 23.07 -4.91 13.87
N LEU A 7 23.14 -4.61 12.57
CA LEU A 7 22.50 -3.42 12.04
C LEU A 7 21.03 -3.48 12.51
N PRO A 8 20.44 -2.38 13.02
CA PRO A 8 19.00 -2.32 13.21
C PRO A 8 18.37 -2.36 11.81
N GLY A 9 18.29 -3.55 11.24
CA GLY A 9 17.44 -3.83 10.10
C GLY A 9 16.04 -3.57 10.61
N ASN A 10 15.45 -2.47 10.17
CA ASN A 10 14.06 -2.10 10.44
C ASN A 10 13.23 -3.37 10.31
N GLY A 11 12.69 -3.83 11.44
CA GLY A 11 11.84 -5.01 11.47
C GLY A 11 10.66 -4.81 10.52
N VAL A 12 10.03 -5.90 10.12
CA VAL A 12 8.77 -5.79 9.39
C VAL A 12 7.77 -5.05 10.29
N ASP A 13 7.44 -3.82 9.92
CA ASP A 13 6.59 -2.95 10.72
C ASP A 13 5.16 -3.47 10.72
N LEU A 14 4.49 -3.36 11.86
CA LEU A 14 3.09 -3.71 12.00
C LEU A 14 2.24 -2.48 11.69
N HIS A 15 1.53 -2.52 10.58
CA HIS A 15 0.59 -1.49 10.16
C HIS A 15 -0.85 -1.95 10.35
N GLN A 16 -1.77 -1.00 10.37
CA GLN A 16 -3.20 -1.27 10.44
C GLN A 16 -3.92 -0.46 9.37
N CYS A 17 -4.84 -1.10 8.66
CA CYS A 17 -5.70 -0.36 7.75
C CYS A 17 -6.56 0.62 8.56
N PRO A 18 -6.59 1.92 8.23
CA PRO A 18 -7.35 2.90 9.00
C PRO A 18 -8.87 2.73 8.87
N SER A 19 -9.35 1.96 7.88
CA SER A 19 -10.77 1.70 7.69
C SER A 19 -11.24 0.41 8.36
N CYS A 20 -10.63 -0.74 8.04
CA CYS A 20 -11.08 -2.04 8.55
C CYS A 20 -10.25 -2.57 9.74
N VAL A 21 -9.26 -1.80 10.21
CA VAL A 21 -8.38 -2.10 11.38
C VAL A 21 -7.66 -3.45 11.27
N ARG A 22 -7.57 -4.00 10.04
CA ARG A 22 -6.88 -5.26 9.80
C ARG A 22 -5.37 -5.02 9.83
N PRO A 23 -4.62 -5.80 10.64
CA PRO A 23 -3.18 -5.67 10.69
C PRO A 23 -2.56 -6.24 9.42
N PHE A 24 -1.52 -5.58 8.94
CA PHE A 24 -0.65 -6.10 7.88
C PHE A 24 0.79 -5.77 8.22
N ARG A 25 1.71 -6.56 7.68
CA ARG A 25 3.13 -6.49 7.98
C ARG A 25 3.88 -6.32 6.68
N GLY A 26 4.75 -5.33 6.61
CA GLY A 26 5.61 -5.12 5.47
C GLY A 26 6.66 -4.06 5.77
N HIS A 27 7.64 -3.97 4.89
CA HIS A 27 8.53 -2.83 4.85
C HIS A 27 8.09 -1.96 3.68
N TYR A 28 7.63 -0.75 4.00
CA TYR A 28 7.10 0.18 3.00
C TYR A 28 7.99 1.40 2.87
N THR A 29 8.26 1.82 1.65
CA THR A 29 9.05 3.02 1.35
C THR A 29 8.22 4.03 0.59
N ARG A 30 8.63 5.31 0.65
CA ARG A 30 7.94 6.36 -0.11
C ARG A 30 8.02 6.11 -1.62
N ASP A 31 9.11 5.52 -2.10
CA ASP A 31 9.27 5.13 -3.51
C ASP A 31 8.12 4.24 -4.01
N GLN A 32 7.59 3.34 -3.17
CA GLN A 32 6.45 2.49 -3.55
C GLN A 32 5.14 3.30 -3.69
N VAL A 33 4.98 4.39 -2.94
CA VAL A 33 3.85 5.31 -3.10
C VAL A 33 4.00 6.09 -4.41
N ASP A 34 5.21 6.57 -4.71
CA ASP A 34 5.49 7.31 -5.94
C ASP A 34 5.33 6.42 -7.18
N ASP A 35 5.73 5.14 -7.09
CA ASP A 35 5.51 4.14 -8.14
C ASP A 35 4.02 3.84 -8.35
N TRP A 36 3.22 3.82 -7.29
CA TRP A 36 1.77 3.72 -7.39
C TRP A 36 1.17 4.93 -8.12
N GLU A 37 1.57 6.15 -7.77
CA GLU A 37 1.09 7.35 -8.45
C GLU A 37 1.46 7.33 -9.94
N ARG A 38 2.70 6.93 -10.24
CA ARG A 38 3.16 6.77 -11.62
C ARG A 38 2.38 5.68 -12.37
N ALA A 39 2.03 4.58 -11.71
CA ALA A 39 1.23 3.52 -12.31
C ALA A 39 -0.19 4.02 -12.65
N LEU A 40 -0.79 4.85 -11.77
CA LEU A 40 -2.07 5.49 -12.04
C LEU A 40 -2.03 6.44 -13.24
N GLU A 41 -0.95 7.21 -13.41
CA GLU A 41 -0.77 8.11 -14.56
C GLU A 41 -0.61 7.36 -15.88
N GLN A 42 -0.01 6.18 -15.86
CA GLN A 42 0.20 5.36 -17.06
C GLN A 42 -1.03 4.54 -17.46
N GLY A 43 -2.02 4.39 -16.57
CA GLY A 43 -3.34 3.84 -16.86
C GLY A 43 -3.69 2.55 -16.12
N GLU A 44 -4.89 2.04 -16.41
CA GLU A 44 -5.53 0.94 -15.66
C GLU A 44 -4.68 -0.34 -15.58
N SER A 45 -4.09 -0.76 -16.70
CA SER A 45 -3.35 -2.03 -16.77
C SER A 45 -2.15 -2.04 -15.83
N LEU A 46 -1.41 -0.94 -15.75
CA LEU A 46 -0.23 -0.82 -14.90
C LEU A 46 -0.60 -0.60 -13.44
N ALA A 47 -1.66 0.15 -13.16
CA ALA A 47 -2.20 0.27 -11.82
C ALA A 47 -2.65 -1.09 -11.25
N ARG A 48 -3.31 -1.94 -12.06
CA ARG A 48 -3.66 -3.31 -11.64
C ARG A 48 -2.43 -4.19 -11.41
N ALA A 49 -1.49 -4.18 -12.35
CA ALA A 49 -0.25 -4.93 -12.21
C ALA A 49 0.52 -4.52 -10.94
N HIS A 50 0.54 -3.22 -10.62
CA HIS A 50 1.16 -2.73 -9.38
C HIS A 50 0.41 -3.20 -8.13
N LEU A 51 -0.93 -3.22 -8.14
CA LEU A 51 -1.71 -3.77 -7.02
C LEU A 51 -1.43 -5.25 -6.78
N GLU A 52 -1.36 -6.03 -7.86
CA GLU A 52 -1.00 -7.45 -7.80
C GLU A 52 0.41 -7.66 -7.25
N GLN A 53 1.39 -6.88 -7.72
CA GLN A 53 2.78 -6.95 -7.26
C GLN A 53 2.99 -6.46 -5.83
N SER A 54 2.21 -5.46 -5.40
CA SER A 54 2.30 -4.87 -4.06
C SER A 54 1.69 -5.74 -2.96
N GLY A 55 1.05 -6.86 -3.32
CA GLY A 55 0.34 -7.71 -2.37
C GLY A 55 -0.91 -7.06 -1.79
N ALA A 56 -1.51 -6.07 -2.48
CA ALA A 56 -2.72 -5.39 -2.02
C ALA A 56 -3.87 -6.38 -1.75
N PHE A 57 -3.96 -7.44 -2.56
CA PHE A 57 -4.95 -8.51 -2.39
C PHE A 57 -4.57 -9.55 -1.32
N GLU A 58 -3.31 -9.57 -0.87
CA GLU A 58 -2.85 -10.42 0.24
C GLU A 58 -3.15 -9.78 1.60
N VAL A 59 -3.33 -8.46 1.64
CA VAL A 59 -3.90 -7.79 2.81
C VAL A 59 -5.35 -8.22 2.94
N LEU A 60 -5.62 -9.02 3.98
CA LEU A 60 -6.96 -9.54 4.32
C LEU A 60 -7.88 -8.41 4.80
N HIS A 61 -8.29 -7.55 3.87
CA HIS A 61 -9.35 -6.57 4.08
C HIS A 61 -10.71 -7.27 4.20
N THR A 62 -11.65 -6.62 4.88
CA THR A 62 -13.06 -7.01 4.76
C THR A 62 -13.56 -6.69 3.36
N ALA A 63 -14.49 -7.47 2.82
CA ALA A 63 -15.05 -7.24 1.48
C ALA A 63 -15.67 -5.84 1.31
N THR A 64 -16.07 -5.20 2.42
CA THR A 64 -16.65 -3.86 2.49
C THR A 64 -15.62 -2.74 2.67
N CYS A 65 -14.33 -3.05 2.80
CA CYS A 65 -13.30 -2.04 3.00
C CYS A 65 -13.09 -1.22 1.71
N PRO A 66 -13.36 0.09 1.70
CA PRO A 66 -13.16 0.91 0.50
C PRO A 66 -11.68 1.02 0.13
N LEU A 67 -10.79 0.86 1.10
CA LEU A 67 -9.34 0.98 0.89
C LEU A 67 -8.68 -0.33 0.43
N ARG A 68 -9.45 -1.38 0.13
CA ARG A 68 -8.92 -2.68 -0.34
C ARG A 68 -8.19 -2.58 -1.69
N CYS A 69 -8.45 -1.52 -2.43
CA CYS A 69 -7.92 -1.26 -3.77
C CYS A 69 -6.75 -0.28 -3.75
N LEU A 70 -6.17 -0.06 -2.57
CA LEU A 70 -4.96 0.74 -2.41
C LEU A 70 -3.78 -0.18 -2.05
N PRO A 71 -2.57 0.12 -2.56
CA PRO A 71 -1.38 -0.61 -2.18
C PRO A 71 -1.12 -0.51 -0.66
N PRO A 72 -0.55 -1.55 -0.03
CA PRO A 72 -0.24 -1.53 1.39
C PRO A 72 0.74 -0.41 1.77
N ALA A 73 1.64 -0.02 0.85
CA ALA A 73 2.54 1.13 1.03
C ALA A 73 1.78 2.44 1.21
N VAL A 74 0.73 2.67 0.41
CA VAL A 74 -0.15 3.83 0.53
C VAL A 74 -0.86 3.80 1.88
N LEU A 75 -1.40 2.64 2.28
CA LEU A 75 -2.08 2.46 3.58
C LEU A 75 -1.15 2.68 4.78
N ALA A 76 0.12 2.32 4.65
CA ALA A 76 1.11 2.40 5.72
C ALA A 76 1.71 3.80 5.90
N LEU A 77 1.91 4.55 4.79
CA LEU A 77 2.72 5.76 4.78
C LEU A 77 1.92 7.05 4.55
N CYS A 78 0.75 6.99 3.91
CA CYS A 78 -0.03 8.19 3.63
C CYS A 78 -0.91 8.60 4.82
N PRO A 79 -0.98 9.89 5.17
CA PRO A 79 -1.96 10.40 6.12
C PRO A 79 -3.39 10.27 5.58
N GLU A 80 -4.39 10.34 6.46
CA GLU A 80 -5.81 10.13 6.09
C GLU A 80 -6.30 11.04 4.95
N SER A 81 -5.85 12.29 4.92
CA SER A 81 -6.20 13.25 3.85
C SER A 81 -5.69 12.78 2.47
N GLU A 82 -4.49 12.21 2.42
CA GLU A 82 -3.88 11.70 1.19
C GLU A 82 -4.47 10.34 0.78
N LEU A 83 -4.83 9.49 1.75
CA LEU A 83 -5.50 8.21 1.48
C LEU A 83 -6.80 8.40 0.71
N ARG A 84 -7.61 9.40 1.07
CA ARG A 84 -8.85 9.70 0.34
C ARG A 84 -8.56 10.15 -1.10
N ALA A 85 -7.53 10.97 -1.29
CA ALA A 85 -7.12 11.41 -2.62
C ALA A 85 -6.65 10.22 -3.47
N GLN A 86 -5.82 9.34 -2.90
CA GLN A 86 -5.37 8.12 -3.58
C GLN A 86 -6.52 7.18 -3.91
N TYR A 87 -7.50 7.04 -3.01
CA TYR A 87 -8.71 6.26 -3.26
C TYR A 87 -9.50 6.81 -4.46
N HIS A 88 -9.72 8.12 -4.51
CA HIS A 88 -10.42 8.75 -5.64
C HIS A 88 -9.65 8.63 -6.96
N LYS A 89 -8.33 8.83 -6.95
CA LYS A 89 -7.47 8.63 -8.13
C LYS A 89 -7.51 7.17 -8.60
N GLY A 90 -7.32 6.23 -7.69
CA GLY A 90 -7.38 4.79 -7.96
C GLY A 90 -8.71 4.38 -8.55
N ARG A 91 -9.83 4.81 -7.96
CA ARG A 91 -11.17 4.51 -8.47
C ARG A 91 -11.44 5.10 -9.87
N ALA A 92 -10.90 6.29 -10.16
CA ALA A 92 -11.03 6.90 -11.48
C ALA A 92 -10.33 6.08 -12.59
N VAL A 93 -9.24 5.39 -12.23
CA VAL A 93 -8.42 4.59 -13.16
C VAL A 93 -8.86 3.12 -13.21
N LEU A 94 -9.13 2.52 -12.05
CA LEU A 94 -9.40 1.09 -11.90
C LEU A 94 -10.90 0.72 -11.93
N GLY A 95 -11.77 1.73 -11.83
CA GLY A 95 -13.22 1.54 -11.70
C GLY A 95 -13.62 1.08 -10.29
N ASP A 96 -14.78 0.41 -10.21
CA ASP A 96 -15.22 -0.26 -8.98
C ASP A 96 -14.41 -1.55 -8.80
N CYS A 97 -13.21 -1.36 -8.28
CA CYS A 97 -12.65 -2.28 -7.32
C CYS A 97 -13.35 -2.00 -5.96
#